data_AF-A0A7C6HAV1-F1
#
_entry.id   AF-A0A7C6HAV1-F1
#
_cell.length_a   1.000
_cell.length_b   1.000
_cell.length_c   1.000
_cell.angle_alpha   90.00
_cell.angle_beta   90.00
_cell.angle_gamma   90.00
#
_symmetry.space_group_name_H-M   'P 1'
#
loop_
_entity.id
_entity.type
_entity.pdbx_description
1 polymer ?
#
loop_
_entity_poly.entity_id
_entity_poly.type
_entity_poly.pdbx_seq_one_letter_code
_entity_poly.pdbx_strand_id
1 'polypeptide(L)'
;MSEEKKDYMVQNNEDVILQDVAGVLEAMETIIEYKLFEVIRDGKKLFSFQVRGLDDSEFEKCRDQATKVAKDRRLGNLAVPREFNSAKFNSLIIYSATHPEDKKVIWDNKDLWQKANVVTGWQLIDKVLKRGEKEKCIELIESLSGYADEDAEDVEETLKNS
;
A
#
# COMPACT_ATOMS: atom_id res chain seq x y z
N MET A 1 50.45 2.96 14.74
CA MET A 1 49.08 2.84 15.28
C MET A 1 49.16 1.92 16.49
N SER A 2 48.85 2.40 17.69
CA SER A 2 48.86 1.57 18.91
C SER A 2 47.76 0.51 18.85
N GLU A 3 47.95 -0.60 19.55
CA GLU A 3 46.95 -1.68 19.66
C GLU A 3 45.61 -1.16 20.19
N GLU A 4 45.63 -0.28 21.20
CA GLU A 4 44.43 0.39 21.73
C GLU A 4 43.63 1.16 20.67
N LYS A 5 44.33 1.80 19.70
CA LYS A 5 43.68 2.57 18.64
C LYS A 5 43.08 1.66 17.56
N LYS A 6 43.60 0.44 17.40
CA LYS A 6 43.01 -0.57 16.52
C LYS A 6 41.80 -1.23 17.17
N ASP A 7 41.88 -1.58 18.45
CA ASP A 7 40.76 -2.16 19.19
C ASP A 7 39.57 -1.19 19.29
N TYR A 8 39.82 0.09 19.54
CA TYR A 8 38.77 1.12 19.51
C TYR A 8 38.10 1.24 18.13
N MET A 9 38.87 1.17 17.04
CA MET A 9 38.32 1.21 15.67
C MET A 9 37.53 -0.06 15.33
N VAL A 10 37.94 -1.22 15.83
CA VAL A 10 37.22 -2.49 15.63
C VAL A 10 35.92 -2.49 16.44
N GLN A 11 35.96 -2.09 17.72
CA GLN A 11 34.76 -1.95 18.56
C GLN A 11 33.77 -0.94 17.97
N ASN A 12 34.24 0.23 17.54
CA ASN A 12 33.37 1.23 16.90
C ASN A 12 32.75 0.71 15.59
N ASN A 13 33.44 -0.17 14.85
CA ASN A 13 32.87 -0.82 13.67
C ASN A 13 31.85 -1.91 14.06
N GLU A 14 32.12 -2.68 15.12
CA GLU A 14 31.18 -3.68 15.65
C GLU A 14 29.91 -3.04 16.19
N ASP A 15 30.01 -1.91 16.91
CA ASP A 15 28.89 -1.14 17.44
C ASP A 15 27.99 -0.60 16.31
N VAL A 16 28.58 -0.08 15.23
CA VAL A 16 27.85 0.37 14.03
C VAL A 16 27.14 -0.79 13.35
N ILE A 17 27.82 -1.94 13.18
CA ILE A 17 27.20 -3.14 12.59
C ILE A 17 26.04 -3.64 13.45
N LEU A 18 26.19 -3.66 14.78
CA LEU A 18 25.13 -4.05 15.69
C LEU A 18 23.93 -3.11 15.62
N GLN A 19 24.17 -1.80 15.51
CA GLN A 19 23.12 -0.81 15.31
C GLN A 19 22.38 -1.03 13.98
N ASP A 20 23.10 -1.27 12.88
CA ASP A 20 22.49 -1.52 11.57
C ASP A 20 21.66 -2.81 11.57
N VAL A 21 22.17 -3.88 12.21
CA VAL A 21 21.43 -5.15 12.35
C VAL A 21 20.17 -4.95 13.19
N ALA A 22 20.24 -4.21 14.30
CA ALA A 22 19.06 -3.86 15.09
C ALA A 22 18.05 -3.05 14.28
N GLY A 23 18.51 -2.08 13.49
CA GLY A 23 17.67 -1.29 12.59
C GLY A 23 16.98 -2.14 11.51
N VAL A 24 17.66 -3.13 10.95
CA VAL A 24 17.06 -4.08 10.00
C VAL A 24 15.96 -4.90 10.68
N LEU A 25 16.18 -5.38 11.91
CA LEU A 25 15.17 -6.13 12.66
C LEU A 25 13.93 -5.26 12.96
N GLU A 26 14.14 -4.01 13.38
CA GLU A 26 13.05 -3.07 13.61
C GLU A 26 12.28 -2.76 12.32
N ALA A 27 12.98 -2.57 11.20
CA ALA A 27 12.36 -2.38 9.89
C ALA A 27 11.51 -3.61 9.47
N MET A 28 11.98 -4.83 9.76
CA MET A 28 11.21 -6.05 9.49
C MET A 28 9.93 -6.14 10.32
N GLU A 29 9.95 -5.66 11.56
CA GLU A 29 8.77 -5.65 12.44
C GLU A 29 7.79 -4.53 12.09
N THR A 30 8.28 -3.42 11.54
CA THR A 30 7.49 -2.21 11.23
C THR A 30 7.07 -2.09 9.76
N ILE A 31 7.49 -3.03 8.90
CA ILE A 31 7.18 -3.05 7.46
C ILE A 31 5.67 -3.06 7.14
N ILE A 32 4.84 -3.55 8.08
CA ILE A 32 3.39 -3.51 7.94
C ILE A 32 2.80 -2.63 9.04
N GLU A 33 2.36 -1.44 8.64
CA GLU A 33 1.53 -0.56 9.47
C GLU A 33 0.14 -0.41 8.82
N TYR A 34 -0.91 -0.46 9.63
CA TYR A 34 -2.27 -0.20 9.20
C TYR A 34 -2.76 1.19 9.65
N LYS A 35 -3.26 2.00 8.72
CA LYS A 35 -3.92 3.28 9.02
C LYS A 35 -5.40 3.22 8.67
N LEU A 36 -6.21 3.94 9.44
CA LEU A 36 -7.65 4.04 9.21
C LEU A 36 -7.94 5.03 8.07
N PHE A 37 -8.69 4.58 7.07
CA PHE A 37 -9.26 5.41 6.02
C PHE A 37 -10.76 5.61 6.26
N GLU A 38 -11.22 6.86 6.24
CA GLU A 38 -12.62 7.21 6.50
C GLU A 38 -13.33 7.73 5.24
N VAL A 39 -14.50 7.17 4.95
CA VAL A 39 -15.37 7.64 3.86
C VAL A 39 -16.39 8.61 4.46
N ILE A 40 -16.13 9.90 4.26
CA ILE A 40 -16.97 11.00 4.75
C ILE A 40 -17.66 11.68 3.56
N ARG A 41 -18.99 11.81 3.63
CA ARG A 41 -19.78 12.56 2.65
C ARG A 41 -20.73 13.49 3.38
N ASP A 42 -20.78 14.75 2.94
CA ASP A 42 -21.68 15.76 3.50
C ASP A 42 -21.53 15.90 5.03
N GLY A 43 -20.29 15.82 5.53
CA GLY A 43 -19.97 15.89 6.96
C GLY A 43 -20.31 14.63 7.77
N LYS A 44 -20.87 13.58 7.14
CA LYS A 44 -21.19 12.32 7.79
C LYS A 44 -20.17 11.24 7.44
N LYS A 45 -19.58 10.63 8.47
CA LYS A 45 -18.82 9.38 8.33
C LYS A 45 -19.79 8.26 7.96
N LEU A 46 -19.62 7.70 6.77
CA LEU A 46 -20.44 6.60 6.26
C LEU A 46 -19.91 5.26 6.76
N PHE A 47 -18.60 5.03 6.60
CA PHE A 47 -17.88 3.86 7.09
C PHE A 47 -16.36 4.15 7.08
N SER A 48 -15.58 3.24 7.61
CA SER A 48 -14.12 3.28 7.59
C SER A 48 -13.54 1.88 7.48
N PHE A 49 -12.30 1.78 7.03
CA PHE A 49 -11.54 0.54 6.93
C PHE A 49 -10.05 0.85 7.05
N GLN A 50 -9.27 -0.10 7.52
CA GLN A 50 -7.83 0.02 7.66
C GLN A 50 -7.12 -0.44 6.39
N VAL A 51 -6.07 0.27 5.99
CA VAL A 51 -5.19 -0.07 4.86
C VAL A 51 -3.73 -0.06 5.28
N ARG A 52 -2.91 -0.87 4.60
CA ARG A 52 -1.45 -0.87 4.72
C ARG A 52 -0.79 -0.54 3.38
N GLY A 53 0.51 -0.28 3.41
CA GLY A 53 1.35 -0.29 2.20
C GLY A 53 1.35 -1.65 1.51
N LEU A 54 1.61 -1.67 0.21
CA LEU A 54 1.76 -2.88 -0.60
C LEU A 54 3.22 -3.01 -1.04
N ASP A 55 3.70 -4.24 -1.11
CA ASP A 55 5.00 -4.51 -1.75
C ASP A 55 4.88 -4.56 -3.29
N ASP A 56 6.04 -4.55 -3.97
CA ASP A 56 6.12 -4.62 -5.44
C ASP A 56 5.37 -5.82 -6.03
N SER A 57 5.44 -6.98 -5.36
CA SER A 57 4.78 -8.21 -5.82
C SER A 57 3.26 -8.07 -5.78
N GLU A 58 2.74 -7.41 -4.76
CA GLU A 58 1.32 -7.15 -4.59
C GLU A 58 0.78 -6.12 -5.59
N PHE A 59 1.53 -5.04 -5.83
CA PHE A 59 1.24 -4.07 -6.88
C PHE A 59 1.22 -4.74 -8.26
N GLU A 60 2.22 -5.57 -8.56
CA GLU A 60 2.30 -6.32 -9.82
C GLU A 60 1.10 -7.24 -10.02
N LYS A 61 0.72 -8.00 -8.98
CA LYS A 61 -0.47 -8.87 -9.03
C LYS A 61 -1.75 -8.07 -9.30
N CYS A 62 -1.86 -6.86 -8.78
CA CYS A 62 -3.01 -5.99 -9.07
C CYS A 62 -3.00 -5.56 -10.55
N ARG A 63 -1.82 -5.21 -11.08
CA ARG A 63 -1.63 -4.80 -12.48
C ARG A 63 -1.94 -5.92 -13.45
N ASP A 64 -1.46 -7.12 -13.18
CA ASP A 64 -1.72 -8.32 -13.97
C ASP A 64 -3.22 -8.63 -14.03
N GLN A 65 -3.90 -8.62 -12.88
CA GLN A 65 -5.34 -8.83 -12.81
C GLN A 65 -6.14 -7.74 -13.55
N ALA A 66 -5.60 -6.52 -13.63
CA ALA A 66 -6.20 -5.41 -14.35
C ALA A 66 -5.89 -5.42 -15.86
N THR A 67 -5.00 -6.31 -16.33
CA THR A 67 -4.54 -6.36 -17.72
C THR A 67 -5.12 -7.58 -18.44
N LYS A 68 -5.84 -7.35 -19.54
CA LYS A 68 -6.23 -8.45 -20.44
C LYS A 68 -5.06 -8.83 -21.32
N VAL A 69 -4.73 -10.11 -21.29
CA VAL A 69 -3.69 -10.71 -22.13
C VAL A 69 -4.36 -11.55 -23.21
N ALA A 70 -3.89 -11.43 -24.45
CA ALA A 70 -4.37 -12.24 -25.57
C ALA A 70 -3.21 -12.89 -26.31
N LYS A 71 -3.43 -14.10 -26.83
CA LYS A 71 -2.42 -14.80 -27.63
C LYS A 71 -2.32 -14.17 -29.01
N ASP A 72 -1.12 -13.76 -29.42
CA ASP A 72 -0.88 -13.26 -30.76
C ASP A 72 -0.43 -14.38 -31.69
N ARG A 73 -1.29 -14.76 -32.65
CA ARG A 73 -1.01 -15.83 -33.62
C ARG A 73 0.15 -15.49 -34.55
N ARG A 74 0.46 -14.20 -34.76
CA ARG A 74 1.58 -13.75 -35.61
C ARG A 74 2.92 -13.91 -34.90
N LEU A 75 2.92 -13.93 -33.57
CA LEU A 75 4.10 -14.12 -32.71
C LEU A 75 4.12 -15.53 -32.09
N GLY A 76 3.63 -16.55 -32.82
CA GLY A 76 3.68 -17.93 -32.35
C GLY A 76 2.78 -18.24 -31.15
N ASN A 77 1.65 -17.53 -30.99
CA ASN A 77 0.72 -17.62 -29.86
C ASN A 77 1.30 -17.12 -28.52
N LEU A 78 2.32 -16.27 -28.55
CA LEU A 78 2.83 -15.59 -27.36
C LEU A 78 1.72 -14.77 -26.68
N ALA A 79 1.69 -14.80 -25.35
CA ALA A 79 0.75 -14.03 -24.55
C ALA A 79 1.18 -12.55 -24.54
N VAL A 80 0.37 -11.67 -25.12
CA VAL A 80 0.67 -10.24 -25.25
C VAL A 80 -0.38 -9.41 -24.52
N PRO A 81 0.01 -8.47 -23.63
CA PRO A 81 -0.91 -7.51 -23.03
C PRO A 81 -1.65 -6.70 -24.09
N ARG A 82 -2.97 -6.52 -23.93
CA ARG A 82 -3.83 -5.80 -24.89
C ARG A 82 -4.55 -4.61 -24.30
N GLU A 83 -5.17 -4.77 -23.15
CA GLU A 83 -6.05 -3.76 -22.57
C GLU A 83 -5.83 -3.69 -21.06
N PHE A 84 -5.48 -2.50 -20.57
CA PHE A 84 -5.35 -2.22 -19.15
C PHE A 84 -6.59 -1.49 -18.63
N ASN A 85 -7.18 -1.99 -17.55
CA ASN A 85 -8.33 -1.39 -16.89
C ASN A 85 -7.89 -0.66 -15.61
N SER A 86 -7.70 0.66 -15.70
CA SER A 86 -7.27 1.49 -14.58
C SER A 86 -8.27 1.52 -13.42
N ALA A 87 -9.58 1.52 -13.70
CA ALA A 87 -10.60 1.52 -12.64
C ALA A 87 -10.57 0.22 -11.81
N LYS A 88 -10.37 -0.91 -12.49
CA LYS A 88 -10.16 -2.21 -11.85
C LYS A 88 -8.85 -2.21 -11.05
N PHE A 89 -7.76 -1.71 -11.62
CA PHE A 89 -6.47 -1.62 -10.94
C PHE A 89 -6.56 -0.84 -9.63
N ASN A 90 -7.12 0.37 -9.66
CA ASN A 90 -7.28 1.21 -8.47
C ASN A 90 -8.11 0.51 -7.39
N SER A 91 -9.18 -0.18 -7.79
CA SER A 91 -10.04 -0.90 -6.85
C SER A 91 -9.36 -2.16 -6.28
N LEU A 92 -8.48 -2.81 -7.07
CA LEU A 92 -7.67 -3.93 -6.62
C LEU A 92 -6.57 -3.51 -5.64
N ILE A 93 -5.93 -2.35 -5.83
CA ILE A 93 -4.96 -1.81 -4.86
C ILE A 93 -5.63 -1.66 -3.49
N ILE A 94 -6.76 -0.96 -3.43
CA ILE A 94 -7.50 -0.75 -2.18
C ILE A 94 -7.96 -2.08 -1.59
N TYR A 95 -8.48 -2.99 -2.42
CA TYR A 95 -8.90 -4.31 -1.96
C TYR A 95 -7.73 -5.10 -1.36
N SER A 96 -6.58 -5.12 -2.01
CA SER A 96 -5.39 -5.85 -1.54
C SER A 96 -4.86 -5.27 -0.24
N ALA A 97 -4.77 -3.94 -0.17
CA ALA A 97 -4.25 -3.20 0.98
C ALA A 97 -5.17 -3.21 2.21
N THR A 98 -6.47 -3.46 2.04
CA THR A 98 -7.42 -3.47 3.16
C THR A 98 -7.10 -4.59 4.15
N HIS A 99 -7.11 -4.27 5.44
CA HIS A 99 -6.94 -5.20 6.55
C HIS A 99 -7.88 -6.42 6.39
N PRO A 100 -7.41 -7.67 6.62
CA PRO A 100 -8.21 -8.87 6.39
C PRO A 100 -9.58 -8.87 7.10
N GLU A 101 -9.66 -8.39 8.34
CA GLU A 101 -10.91 -8.34 9.10
C GLU A 101 -11.92 -7.34 8.50
N ASP A 102 -11.46 -6.15 8.07
CA ASP A 102 -12.33 -5.17 7.42
C ASP A 102 -12.77 -5.66 6.04
N LYS A 103 -11.86 -6.30 5.30
CA LYS A 103 -12.15 -6.92 4.01
C LYS A 103 -13.26 -7.96 4.14
N LYS A 104 -13.21 -8.81 5.16
CA LYS A 104 -14.23 -9.83 5.42
C LYS A 104 -15.61 -9.23 5.71
N VAL A 105 -15.66 -8.17 6.54
CA VAL A 105 -16.92 -7.58 7.02
C VAL A 105 -17.54 -6.62 5.99
N ILE A 106 -16.71 -5.93 5.21
CA ILE A 106 -17.13 -4.88 4.27
C ILE A 106 -17.02 -5.38 2.83
N TRP A 107 -15.82 -5.73 2.36
CA TRP A 107 -15.57 -6.02 0.96
C TRP A 107 -16.00 -7.39 0.50
N ASP A 108 -16.02 -8.40 1.36
CA ASP A 108 -16.43 -9.78 1.04
C ASP A 108 -17.84 -10.12 1.53
N ASN A 109 -18.56 -9.12 2.01
CA ASN A 109 -19.91 -9.23 2.51
C ASN A 109 -20.91 -9.51 1.36
N LYS A 110 -21.46 -10.72 1.35
CA LYS A 110 -22.35 -11.19 0.28
C LYS A 110 -23.67 -10.43 0.22
N ASP A 111 -24.16 -9.90 1.34
CA ASP A 111 -25.38 -9.10 1.36
C ASP A 111 -25.15 -7.76 0.68
N LEU A 112 -23.97 -7.15 0.89
CA LEU A 112 -23.59 -5.93 0.17
C LEU A 112 -23.38 -6.21 -1.32
N TRP A 113 -22.82 -7.36 -1.67
CA TRP A 113 -22.65 -7.76 -3.08
C TRP A 113 -23.98 -7.85 -3.82
N GLN A 114 -24.96 -8.52 -3.21
CA GLN A 114 -26.31 -8.63 -3.77
C GLN A 114 -26.96 -7.26 -3.93
N LYS A 115 -26.89 -6.39 -2.91
CA LYS A 115 -27.46 -5.04 -2.95
C LYS A 115 -26.80 -4.14 -4.00
N ALA A 116 -25.48 -4.28 -4.19
CA ALA A 116 -24.72 -3.49 -5.14
C ALA A 116 -24.69 -4.10 -6.56
N ASN A 117 -25.24 -5.31 -6.75
CA ASN A 117 -25.19 -6.10 -7.97
C ASN A 117 -23.74 -6.35 -8.47
N VAL A 118 -22.90 -6.86 -7.58
CA VAL A 118 -21.50 -7.20 -7.84
C VAL A 118 -21.18 -8.63 -7.38
N VAL A 119 -20.05 -9.20 -7.82
CA VAL A 119 -19.68 -10.59 -7.52
C VAL A 119 -18.28 -10.75 -6.92
N THR A 120 -17.57 -9.65 -6.69
CA THR A 120 -16.22 -9.63 -6.08
C THR A 120 -16.05 -8.36 -5.24
N GLY A 121 -15.14 -8.39 -4.26
CA GLY A 121 -14.95 -7.26 -3.34
C GLY A 121 -14.39 -6.01 -4.01
N TRP A 122 -13.47 -6.14 -4.97
CA TRP A 122 -12.98 -4.99 -5.73
C TRP A 122 -14.10 -4.30 -6.54
N GLN A 123 -15.10 -5.05 -7.02
CA GLN A 123 -16.25 -4.45 -7.70
C GLN A 123 -17.14 -3.68 -6.72
N LEU A 124 -17.26 -4.15 -5.47
CA LEU A 124 -17.98 -3.40 -4.44
C LEU A 124 -17.28 -2.06 -4.18
N ILE A 125 -15.95 -2.07 -4.00
CA ILE A 125 -15.13 -0.85 -3.89
C ILE A 125 -15.36 0.05 -5.10
N ASP A 126 -15.32 -0.52 -6.32
CA ASP A 126 -15.49 0.24 -7.55
C ASP A 126 -16.84 0.97 -7.58
N LYS A 127 -17.88 0.29 -7.08
CA LYS A 127 -19.26 0.76 -7.05
C LYS A 127 -19.54 1.80 -5.97
N VAL A 128 -18.89 1.70 -4.80
CA VAL A 128 -19.24 2.51 -3.62
C VAL A 128 -18.32 3.69 -3.36
N LEU A 129 -17.05 3.65 -3.78
CA LEU A 129 -16.12 4.77 -3.61
C LEU A 129 -16.14 5.70 -4.83
N LYS A 130 -16.19 7.02 -4.58
CA LYS A 130 -15.98 8.04 -5.61
C LYS A 130 -14.53 8.03 -6.08
N ARG A 131 -14.26 8.50 -7.30
CA ARG A 131 -12.90 8.58 -7.86
C ARG A 131 -11.91 9.26 -6.91
N GLY A 132 -12.24 10.44 -6.38
CA GLY A 132 -11.37 11.16 -5.45
C GLY A 132 -11.23 10.51 -4.07
N GLU A 133 -12.17 9.66 -3.66
CA GLU A 133 -12.01 8.86 -2.42
C GLU A 133 -11.03 7.71 -2.67
N LYS A 134 -11.07 7.09 -3.86
CA LYS A 134 -10.10 6.05 -4.25
C LYS A 134 -8.69 6.64 -4.34
N GLU A 135 -8.55 7.81 -4.96
CA GLU A 135 -7.28 8.53 -5.11
C GLU A 135 -6.62 8.79 -3.75
N LYS A 136 -7.34 9.42 -2.82
CA LYS A 136 -6.84 9.66 -1.44
C LYS A 136 -6.47 8.37 -0.70
N CYS A 137 -7.24 7.29 -0.91
CA CYS A 137 -6.93 6.02 -0.29
C CYS A 137 -5.65 5.40 -0.88
N ILE A 138 -5.42 5.57 -2.18
CA ILE A 138 -4.23 5.08 -2.88
C ILE A 138 -3.01 5.90 -2.46
N GLU A 139 -3.13 7.23 -2.36
CA GLU A 139 -2.06 8.09 -1.82
C GLU A 139 -1.64 7.66 -0.41
N LEU A 140 -2.61 7.34 0.47
CA LEU A 140 -2.31 6.78 1.79
C LEU A 140 -1.57 5.44 1.71
N ILE A 141 -1.98 4.55 0.79
CA ILE A 141 -1.32 3.25 0.58
C ILE A 141 0.11 3.45 0.05
N GLU A 142 0.32 4.35 -0.90
CA GLU A 142 1.64 4.68 -1.46
C GLU A 142 2.56 5.27 -0.39
N SER A 143 2.08 6.21 0.41
CA SER A 143 2.81 6.76 1.56
C SER A 143 3.24 5.65 2.54
N LEU A 144 2.33 4.73 2.90
CA LEU A 144 2.65 3.57 3.74
C LEU A 144 3.57 2.54 3.07
N SER A 145 3.70 2.59 1.74
CA SER A 145 4.62 1.74 0.97
C SER A 145 6.02 2.36 0.84
N GLY A 146 6.27 3.52 1.46
CA GLY A 146 7.56 4.21 1.40
C GLY A 146 7.69 5.22 0.26
N TYR A 147 6.60 5.56 -0.44
CA TYR A 147 6.55 6.67 -1.41
C TYR A 147 6.19 8.02 -0.78
N ALA A 148 6.26 8.14 0.55
CA ALA A 148 6.01 9.42 1.21
C ALA A 148 7.00 10.47 0.68
N ASP A 149 6.49 11.64 0.29
CA ASP A 149 7.32 12.79 -0.08
C ASP A 149 8.33 13.02 1.05
N GLU A 150 9.62 13.05 0.70
CA GLU A 150 10.74 13.40 1.59
C GLU A 150 10.58 14.80 2.23
N ASP A 151 9.53 15.55 1.87
CA ASP A 151 9.21 16.90 2.33
C ASP A 151 8.38 16.95 3.64
N ALA A 152 8.00 15.81 4.22
CA ALA A 152 7.18 15.79 5.45
C ALA A 152 7.96 16.01 6.76
N GLU A 153 9.29 16.12 6.71
CA GLU A 153 10.11 16.41 7.91
C GLU A 153 10.19 17.91 8.29
N ASP A 154 9.64 18.83 7.49
CA ASP A 154 9.88 20.29 7.67
C ASP A 154 8.72 21.11 8.29
N VAL A 155 7.63 20.48 8.77
CA VAL A 155 6.42 21.23 9.22
C VAL A 155 6.29 21.37 10.75
N GLU A 156 7.03 20.60 11.57
CA GLU A 156 6.93 20.72 13.04
C GLU A 156 7.88 21.74 13.69
N GLU A 157 8.94 22.22 13.00
CA GLU A 157 9.88 23.20 13.60
C GLU A 157 9.47 24.67 13.46
N THR A 158 8.54 25.03 12.57
CA THR A 158 8.16 26.45 12.37
C THR A 158 7.12 26.99 13.34
N LEU A 159 6.42 26.14 14.11
CA LEU A 159 5.40 26.57 15.07
C LEU A 159 5.93 26.85 16.48
N LYS A 160 7.23 26.66 16.74
CA LYS A 160 7.87 26.96 18.03
C LYS A 160 8.63 28.28 18.07
N ASN A 161 8.68 29.04 16.96
CA ASN A 161 9.42 30.30 16.85
C ASN A 161 8.62 31.45 16.21
N SER A 162 7.30 31.56 16.45
CA SER A 162 6.52 32.76 16.06
C SER A 162 5.58 33.22 17.16
#